data_AF-A0A3P6E310-F1
#
_entry.id   AF-A0A3P6E310-F1
#
_cell.length_a   1.000
_cell.length_b   1.000
_cell.length_c   1.000
_cell.angle_alpha   90.00
_cell.angle_beta   90.00
_cell.angle_gamma   90.00
#
_symmetry.space_group_name_H-M   'P 1'
#
loop_
_entity.id
_entity.type
_entity.pdbx_description
1 polymer ?
#
loop_
_entity_poly.entity_id
_entity_poly.type
_entity_poly.pdbx_seq_one_letter_code
_entity_poly.pdbx_strand_id
1 'polypeptide(L)'
;MVDANGKLLDQASTGEDMFWATRGSGGASFGIFLAWKINLVPVPKTVTIFTVTKTLEQDEGNKFLSRWQVVAEELFFGVIFSIASNNGSKAATTSYNALFL
;
A
#
# COMPACT_ATOMS: atom_id res chain seq x y z
N MET A 1 4.79 17.60 14.28
CA MET A 1 5.97 16.72 14.42
C MET A 1 6.96 17.37 15.36
N VAL A 2 7.92 16.62 15.88
CA VAL A 2 9.03 17.16 16.67
C VAL A 2 10.30 17.14 15.81
N ASP A 3 10.97 18.29 15.68
CA ASP A 3 12.23 18.40 14.95
C ASP A 3 13.45 17.98 15.79
N ALA A 4 14.64 18.03 15.20
CA ALA A 4 15.89 17.66 15.87
C ALA A 4 16.24 18.54 17.09
N ASN A 5 15.65 19.73 17.19
CA ASN A 5 15.83 20.65 18.32
C ASN A 5 14.76 20.43 19.41
N GLY A 6 13.88 19.43 19.26
CA GLY A 6 12.79 19.17 20.19
C GLY A 6 11.60 20.13 20.03
N LYS A 7 11.56 20.94 18.95
CA LYS A 7 10.47 21.90 18.73
C LYS A 7 9.27 21.19 18.12
N LEU A 8 8.09 21.49 18.66
CA LEU A 8 6.83 21.07 18.07
C LEU A 8 6.49 21.94 16.86
N LEU A 9 6.35 21.31 15.70
CA LEU A 9 5.99 21.92 14.43
C LEU A 9 4.63 21.41 13.94
N ASP A 10 3.82 22.31 13.42
CA ASP A 10 2.60 22.06 12.66
C ASP A 10 2.82 22.40 11.17
N GLN A 11 1.80 22.23 10.32
CA GLN A 11 1.91 22.49 8.89
C GLN A 11 2.38 23.93 8.59
N ALA A 12 1.87 24.92 9.33
CA ALA A 12 2.18 26.32 9.09
C ALA A 12 3.62 26.68 9.49
N SER A 13 4.11 26.12 10.59
CA SER A 13 5.46 26.37 11.11
C SER A 13 6.55 25.54 10.43
N THR A 14 6.18 24.47 9.73
CA THR A 14 7.11 23.58 9.03
C THR A 14 7.55 24.13 7.66
N GLY A 15 6.70 24.90 6.99
CA GLY A 15 6.91 25.34 5.61
C GLY A 15 6.50 24.29 4.57
N GLU A 16 6.23 24.74 3.34
CA GLU A 16 5.62 23.91 2.29
C GLU A 16 6.50 22.75 1.83
N ASP A 17 7.79 22.99 1.58
CA ASP A 17 8.72 21.99 1.08
C ASP A 17 8.93 20.83 2.06
N MET A 18 9.08 21.17 3.34
CA MET A 18 9.26 20.20 4.40
C MET A 18 7.95 19.43 4.59
N PHE A 19 6.79 20.11 4.64
CA PHE A 19 5.50 19.44 4.68
C PHE A 19 5.28 18.52 3.47
N TRP A 20 5.69 18.90 2.27
CA TRP A 20 5.65 18.05 1.08
C TRP A 20 6.52 16.80 1.25
N ALA A 21 7.77 16.94 1.69
CA ALA A 21 8.68 15.83 1.88
C ALA A 21 8.11 14.78 2.86
N THR A 22 7.43 15.24 3.92
CA THR A 22 6.82 14.32 4.89
C THR A 22 5.70 13.43 4.34
N ARG A 23 5.07 13.79 3.21
CA ARG A 23 3.92 13.09 2.63
C ARG A 23 4.29 11.91 1.72
N GLY A 24 5.47 11.33 1.89
CA GLY A 24 5.89 10.17 1.09
C GLY A 24 7.29 9.65 1.38
N SER A 25 8.13 10.38 2.11
CA SER A 25 9.54 10.01 2.31
C SER A 25 9.80 8.81 3.22
N GLY A 26 8.78 8.27 3.89
CA GLY A 26 8.96 7.35 5.00
C GLY A 26 9.37 8.10 6.27
N GLY A 27 8.58 7.95 7.34
CA GLY A 27 8.49 8.89 8.46
C GLY A 27 9.69 9.05 9.41
N ALA A 28 10.90 8.61 9.05
CA ALA A 28 12.07 8.62 9.93
C ALA A 28 13.14 9.68 9.59
N SER A 29 13.05 10.34 8.42
CA SER A 29 14.11 11.25 7.96
C SER A 29 13.97 12.71 8.39
N PHE A 30 12.77 13.12 8.83
CA PHE A 30 12.42 14.54 8.99
C PHE A 30 12.00 14.93 10.42
N GLY A 31 12.15 14.01 11.37
CA GLY A 31 11.73 14.18 12.77
C GLY A 31 10.72 13.12 13.21
N ILE A 32 10.06 13.37 14.35
CA ILE A 32 9.09 12.43 14.94
C ILE A 32 7.67 12.94 14.68
N PHE A 33 6.88 12.16 13.93
CA PHE A 33 5.46 12.46 13.71
C PHE A 33 4.64 12.12 14.96
N LEU A 34 3.86 13.09 15.44
CA LEU A 34 2.96 12.91 16.59
C LEU A 34 1.51 12.65 16.16
N ALA A 35 1.08 13.30 15.08
CA ALA A 35 -0.28 13.20 14.57
C ALA A 35 -0.33 13.63 13.10
N TRP A 36 -1.35 13.16 12.39
CA TRP A 36 -1.70 13.58 11.03
C TRP A 36 -3.12 14.15 11.01
N LYS A 37 -3.30 15.27 10.32
CA LYS A 37 -4.63 15.75 9.94
C LYS A 37 -4.93 15.23 8.54
N ILE A 38 -5.89 14.33 8.42
CA ILE A 38 -6.30 13.72 7.15
C ILE A 38 -7.64 14.27 6.69
N ASN A 39 -7.83 14.35 5.38
CA ASN A 39 -9.13 14.63 4.78
C ASN A 39 -9.80 13.29 4.45
N LEU A 40 -10.99 13.07 5.00
CA LEU A 40 -11.77 11.87 4.70
C LEU A 40 -12.37 11.98 3.30
N VAL A 41 -12.41 10.86 2.59
CA VAL A 41 -13.07 10.75 1.29
C VAL A 41 -14.41 10.01 1.44
N PRO A 42 -15.47 10.41 0.71
CA PRO A 42 -16.73 9.67 0.70
C PRO A 42 -16.52 8.23 0.21
N VAL A 43 -17.16 7.28 0.86
CA VAL A 43 -17.16 5.86 0.44
C VAL A 43 -18.60 5.36 0.32
N PRO A 44 -18.90 4.46 -0.64
CA PRO A 44 -20.19 3.79 -0.73
C PRO A 44 -20.53 3.03 0.56
N LYS A 45 -21.83 2.87 0.86
CA LYS A 45 -22.29 2.11 2.04
C LYS A 45 -21.92 0.61 1.94
N THR A 46 -21.84 0.09 0.73
CA THR A 46 -21.50 -1.31 0.46
C THR A 46 -20.47 -1.34 -0.66
N VAL A 47 -19.40 -2.10 -0.44
CA VAL A 47 -18.32 -2.31 -1.41
C VAL A 47 -18.11 -3.80 -1.62
N THR A 48 -17.63 -4.21 -2.80
CA THR A 48 -17.35 -5.62 -3.11
C THR A 48 -15.85 -5.84 -3.16
N ILE A 49 -15.35 -6.82 -2.41
CA ILE A 49 -13.93 -7.18 -2.36
C ILE A 49 -13.76 -8.63 -2.81
N PHE A 50 -12.70 -8.92 -3.55
CA PHE A 50 -12.22 -10.28 -3.76
C PHE A 50 -10.73 -10.40 -3.51
N THR A 51 -10.32 -11.59 -3.06
CA THR A 51 -8.93 -12.02 -2.98
C THR A 51 -8.82 -13.40 -3.59
N VAL A 52 -8.04 -13.52 -4.67
CA VAL A 52 -7.76 -14.80 -5.33
C VAL A 52 -6.29 -15.09 -5.19
N THR A 53 -5.96 -16.22 -4.54
CA THR A 53 -4.58 -16.69 -4.42
C THR A 53 -4.30 -17.77 -5.46
N LYS A 54 -3.18 -17.65 -6.16
CA LYS A 54 -2.67 -18.63 -7.13
C LYS A 54 -1.26 -19.07 -6.76
N THR A 55 -0.98 -20.36 -6.88
CA THR A 55 0.39 -20.90 -6.87
C THR A 55 1.04 -20.72 -8.25
N LEU A 56 2.37 -20.92 -8.34
CA LEU A 56 3.08 -20.88 -9.62
C LEU A 56 2.57 -21.93 -10.61
N GLU A 57 2.18 -23.11 -10.11
CA GLU A 57 1.60 -24.17 -10.93
C GLU A 57 0.20 -23.79 -11.46
N GLN A 58 -0.54 -22.96 -10.73
CA GLN A 58 -1.86 -22.47 -11.14
C GLN A 58 -1.82 -21.25 -12.06
N ASP A 59 -0.65 -20.63 -12.24
CA ASP A 59 -0.38 -19.55 -13.18
C ASP A 59 0.82 -19.88 -14.07
N GLU A 60 0.69 -20.94 -14.85
CA GLU A 60 1.76 -21.42 -15.72
C GLU A 60 2.27 -20.31 -16.65
N GLY A 61 3.56 -19.97 -16.49
CA GLY A 61 4.22 -18.94 -17.28
C GLY A 61 3.78 -17.51 -16.93
N ASN A 62 3.20 -17.27 -15.74
CA ASN A 62 2.77 -15.95 -15.26
C ASN A 62 1.77 -15.25 -16.21
N LYS A 63 0.94 -16.02 -16.94
CA LYS A 63 -0.03 -15.51 -17.91
C LYS A 63 -1.13 -14.70 -17.24
N PHE A 64 -1.60 -15.14 -16.08
CA PHE A 64 -2.58 -14.43 -15.30
C PHE A 64 -1.95 -13.16 -14.72
N LEU A 65 -0.76 -13.24 -14.11
CA LEU A 65 -0.04 -12.08 -13.58
C LEU A 65 0.18 -11.00 -14.65
N SER A 66 0.66 -11.38 -15.83
CA SER A 66 0.91 -10.44 -16.93
C SER A 66 -0.37 -9.75 -17.42
N ARG A 67 -1.48 -10.50 -17.53
CA ARG A 67 -2.78 -9.90 -17.86
C ARG A 67 -3.28 -8.99 -16.74
N TRP A 68 -3.06 -9.39 -15.49
CA TRP A 68 -3.42 -8.59 -14.33
C TRP A 68 -2.71 -7.24 -14.31
N GLN A 69 -1.41 -7.20 -14.64
CA GLN A 69 -0.66 -5.94 -14.72
C GLN A 69 -1.27 -4.92 -15.68
N VAL A 70 -1.87 -5.38 -16.78
CA VAL A 70 -2.54 -4.50 -17.76
C VAL A 70 -3.92 -4.06 -17.28
N VAL A 71 -4.70 -4.95 -16.66
CA VAL A 71 -6.07 -4.63 -16.22
C VAL A 71 -6.08 -3.82 -14.92
N ALA A 72 -5.11 -4.06 -14.04
CA ALA A 72 -5.07 -3.45 -12.71
C ALA A 72 -4.65 -1.97 -12.71
N GLU A 73 -4.18 -1.43 -13.82
CA GLU A 73 -3.90 0.02 -13.94
C GLU A 73 -5.14 0.87 -13.64
N GLU A 74 -6.33 0.32 -13.91
CA GLU A 74 -7.63 0.97 -13.67
C GLU A 74 -8.25 0.59 -12.31
N LEU A 75 -7.67 -0.35 -11.56
CA LEU A 75 -8.24 -0.87 -10.31
C LEU A 75 -7.45 -0.38 -9.09
N PHE A 76 -8.16 -0.07 -8.01
CA PHE A 76 -7.55 0.46 -6.77
C PHE A 76 -6.79 -0.61 -5.94
N PHE A 77 -6.24 -1.66 -6.54
CA PHE A 77 -5.66 -2.79 -5.81
C PHE A 77 -4.47 -3.44 -6.52
N GLY A 78 -3.66 -4.15 -5.74
CA GLY A 78 -2.39 -4.74 -6.17
C GLY A 78 -2.27 -6.25 -5.98
N VAL A 79 -1.12 -6.78 -6.42
CA VAL A 79 -0.71 -8.16 -6.25
C VAL A 79 0.24 -8.27 -5.07
N ILE A 80 0.02 -9.24 -4.20
CA ILE A 80 0.93 -9.56 -3.10
C ILE A 80 1.65 -10.87 -3.43
N PHE A 81 2.97 -10.83 -3.42
CA PHE A 81 3.82 -12.01 -3.53
C PHE A 81 4.13 -12.52 -2.12
N SER A 82 3.89 -13.81 -1.88
CA SER A 82 4.21 -14.41 -0.59
C SER A 82 4.72 -15.84 -0.75
N ILE A 83 5.47 -16.31 0.23
CA ILE A 83 5.91 -17.71 0.30
C ILE A 83 4.98 -18.43 1.27
N ALA A 84 4.17 -19.34 0.76
CA ALA A 84 3.39 -20.25 1.58
C ALA A 84 4.30 -21.40 2.03
N SER A 85 4.35 -21.66 3.33
CA SER A 85 5.11 -22.78 3.92
C SER A 85 4.12 -23.81 4.45
N ASN A 86 4.14 -25.03 3.89
CA ASN A 86 3.29 -26.13 4.35
C ASN A 86 4.17 -27.37 4.60
N ASN A 87 4.28 -27.79 5.87
CA ASN A 87 5.08 -28.95 6.30
C ASN A 87 6.48 -29.07 5.65
N GLY A 88 7.25 -27.97 5.66
CA GLY A 88 8.61 -27.92 5.13
C GLY A 88 8.73 -27.67 3.62
N SER A 89 7.63 -27.77 2.86
CA SER A 89 7.58 -27.32 1.46
C SER A 89 7.29 -25.82 1.41
N LYS A 90 8.09 -25.08 0.64
CA LYS A 90 7.90 -23.66 0.38
C LYS A 90 7.39 -23.49 -1.05
N ALA A 91 6.24 -22.88 -1.21
CA ALA A 91 5.65 -22.55 -2.52
C ALA A 91 5.48 -21.04 -2.63
N ALA A 92 5.91 -20.45 -3.75
CA ALA A 92 5.60 -19.06 -4.04
C ALA A 92 4.14 -18.94 -4.48
N THR A 93 3.46 -17.91 -3.97
CA THR A 93 2.07 -17.63 -4.27
C THR A 93 1.87 -16.15 -4.59
N THR A 94 0.89 -15.89 -5.44
CA THR A 94 0.44 -14.55 -5.81
C THR A 94 -1.01 -14.37 -5.38
N SER A 95 -1.28 -13.33 -4.61
CA SER A 95 -2.64 -12.97 -4.18
C SER A 95 -3.09 -11.70 -4.88
N TYR A 96 -4.13 -11.83 -5.68
CA TYR A 96 -4.75 -10.76 -6.47
C TYR A 96 -5.94 -10.21 -5.70
N ASN A 97 -5.83 -8.95 -5.28
CA ASN A 97 -6.89 -8.27 -4.57
C ASN A 97 -7.61 -7.30 -5.51
N ALA A 98 -8.91 -7.12 -5.35
CA ALA A 98 -9.62 -5.99 -5.91
C ALA A 98 -10.80 -5.54 -5.05
N LEU A 99 -11.13 -4.26 -5.17
CA LEU A 99 -12.35 -3.63 -4.66
C LEU A 99 -13.07 -3.00 -5.83
N PHE A 100 -14.38 -3.19 -5.83
CA PHE A 100 -15.29 -2.42 -6.64
C PHE A 100 -16.11 -1.52 -5.72
N LEU A 101 -16.10 -0.23 -6.07
CA LEU A 101 -16.87 0.84 -5.44
C LEU A 101 -18.25 0.95 -6.08
#